data_AF-A0A2E0JBB8-F1
#
_entry.id   AF-A0A2E0JBB8-F1
#
_cell.length_a   1.000
_cell.length_b   1.000
_cell.length_c   1.000
_cell.angle_alpha   90.00
_cell.angle_beta   90.00
_cell.angle_gamma   90.00
#
_symmetry.space_group_name_H-M   'P 1'
#
loop_
_entity.id
_entity.type
_entity.pdbx_description
1 polymer ?
#
loop_
_entity_poly.entity_id
_entity_poly.type
_entity_poly.pdbx_seq_one_letter_code
_entity_poly.pdbx_strand_id
1 'polypeptide(L)'
;MPREKRQSKAPRATRLLALDAWIDSTLYEAGFKLAQFWESITIFFRRFRVYGVKRAVVELFSEGATLGAIGSVVMLALAMPAFEETAGDWRAQDDYAVTFLDRYGNEIGQRGIIQRDSVPVDELPDHVIKAVLATEDRRFFDHFGIDFLGLARALTENVRANSVVQGGSTLTQQLAKNLFLSNERTLERKIKEAFLSIWLEMNLSKTEILQYYLDRSYLGGGTFGISAAADFYFDKPVKDLNLAEAAMIAGLFKAPARYAPHVNLPAARARANEVLTNMVQAGFMSEGQILS
;
A
#
# COMPACT_ATOMS: atom_id res chain seq x y z
N MET A 1 -43.93 63.15 -62.80
CA MET A 1 -43.42 61.89 -62.21
C MET A 1 -42.08 62.17 -61.56
N PRO A 2 -41.92 61.84 -60.27
CA PRO A 2 -40.98 60.78 -59.92
C PRO A 2 -41.56 59.80 -58.88
N ARG A 3 -41.27 58.51 -59.02
CA ARG A 3 -41.64 57.45 -58.07
C ARG A 3 -40.57 57.32 -56.99
N GLU A 4 -40.91 57.67 -55.75
CA GLU A 4 -40.15 57.26 -54.56
C GLU A 4 -40.19 55.73 -54.41
N LYS A 5 -39.02 55.10 -54.35
CA LYS A 5 -38.88 53.68 -53.98
C LYS A 5 -38.88 53.57 -52.46
N ARG A 6 -39.98 53.07 -51.87
CA ARG A 6 -40.01 52.59 -50.48
C ARG A 6 -39.13 51.34 -50.35
N GLN A 7 -38.05 51.43 -49.57
CA GLN A 7 -37.34 50.26 -49.06
C GLN A 7 -38.23 49.57 -48.03
N SER A 8 -38.77 48.38 -48.34
CA SER A 8 -39.49 47.57 -47.36
C SER A 8 -38.48 46.88 -46.44
N LYS A 9 -38.55 47.15 -45.14
CA LYS A 9 -37.82 46.40 -44.12
C LYS A 9 -38.41 44.99 -44.07
N ALA A 10 -37.63 43.98 -44.44
CA ALA A 10 -38.05 42.58 -44.34
C ALA A 10 -38.49 42.27 -42.88
N PRO A 11 -39.63 41.59 -42.68
CA PRO A 11 -40.17 41.35 -41.35
C PRO A 11 -39.28 40.38 -40.56
N ARG A 12 -39.20 40.57 -39.23
CA ARG A 12 -38.37 39.75 -38.31
C ARG A 12 -38.51 38.23 -38.51
N ALA A 13 -39.66 37.76 -38.98
CA ALA A 13 -39.91 36.36 -39.34
C ALA A 13 -38.92 35.81 -40.39
N THR A 14 -38.51 36.61 -41.38
CA THR A 14 -37.55 36.18 -42.42
C THR A 14 -36.14 35.98 -41.84
N ARG A 15 -35.77 36.73 -40.80
CA ARG A 15 -34.48 36.55 -40.12
C ARG A 15 -34.47 35.31 -39.21
N LEU A 16 -35.59 35.01 -38.56
CA LEU A 16 -35.73 33.79 -37.75
C LEU A 16 -35.71 32.53 -38.62
N LEU A 17 -36.43 32.54 -39.75
CA LEU A 17 -36.40 31.44 -40.73
C LEU A 17 -35.01 31.24 -41.36
N ALA A 18 -34.28 32.33 -41.62
CA ALA A 18 -32.90 32.23 -42.12
C ALA A 18 -31.94 31.65 -41.07
N LEU A 19 -32.18 31.93 -39.79
CA LEU A 19 -31.37 31.42 -38.68
C LEU A 19 -31.67 29.93 -38.42
N ASP A 20 -32.94 29.55 -38.48
CA ASP A 20 -33.40 28.16 -38.39
C ASP A 20 -32.84 27.30 -39.53
N ALA A 21 -32.96 27.79 -40.78
CA ALA A 21 -32.38 27.12 -41.94
C ALA A 21 -30.84 27.03 -41.89
N TRP A 22 -30.16 28.01 -41.29
CA TRP A 22 -28.71 27.95 -41.07
C TRP A 22 -28.33 26.92 -40.00
N ILE A 23 -29.09 26.82 -38.91
CA ILE A 23 -28.88 25.79 -37.89
C ILE A 23 -29.16 24.40 -38.46
N ASP A 24 -30.25 24.21 -39.18
CA ASP A 24 -30.61 22.91 -39.75
C ASP A 24 -29.59 22.45 -40.80
N SER A 25 -29.14 23.35 -41.69
CA SER A 25 -28.12 23.01 -42.69
C SER A 25 -26.76 22.72 -42.05
N THR A 26 -26.36 23.47 -41.01
CA THR A 26 -25.09 23.21 -40.31
C THR A 26 -25.13 21.89 -39.53
N LEU A 27 -26.25 21.56 -38.89
CA LEU A 27 -26.43 20.26 -38.22
C LEU A 27 -26.45 19.10 -39.21
N TYR A 28 -27.13 19.26 -40.35
CA TYR A 28 -27.16 18.25 -41.40
C TYR A 28 -25.78 18.04 -42.02
N GLU A 29 -25.06 19.11 -42.37
CA GLU A 29 -23.70 19.02 -42.89
C GLU A 29 -22.71 18.42 -41.87
N ALA A 30 -22.84 18.79 -40.60
CA ALA A 30 -22.02 18.21 -39.54
C ALA A 30 -22.29 16.71 -39.35
N GLY A 31 -23.56 16.31 -39.33
CA GLY A 31 -23.97 14.91 -39.26
C GLY A 31 -23.49 14.10 -40.47
N PHE A 32 -23.61 14.67 -41.67
CA PHE A 32 -23.13 14.03 -42.89
C PHE A 32 -21.61 13.88 -42.93
N LYS A 33 -20.86 14.92 -42.53
CA LYS A 33 -19.39 14.84 -42.40
C LYS A 33 -18.96 13.81 -41.36
N LEU A 34 -19.67 13.72 -40.23
CA LEU A 34 -19.44 12.69 -39.22
C LEU A 34 -19.70 11.29 -39.77
N ALA A 35 -20.77 11.10 -40.52
CA ALA A 35 -21.09 9.81 -41.15
C ALA A 35 -20.00 9.40 -42.16
N GLN A 36 -19.57 10.32 -43.03
CA GLN A 36 -18.49 10.08 -43.99
C GLN A 36 -17.14 9.80 -43.32
N PHE A 37 -16.86 10.50 -42.22
CA PHE A 37 -15.67 10.26 -41.41
C PHE A 37 -15.71 8.86 -40.77
N TRP A 38 -16.85 8.46 -40.19
CA TRP A 38 -17.06 7.12 -39.66
C TRP A 38 -16.93 6.02 -40.71
N GLU A 39 -17.46 6.26 -41.91
CA GLU A 39 -17.34 5.33 -43.02
C GLU A 39 -15.88 5.19 -43.48
N SER A 40 -15.16 6.30 -43.57
CA SER A 40 -13.72 6.33 -43.90
C SER A 40 -12.88 5.58 -42.87
N ILE A 41 -13.17 5.76 -41.57
CA ILE A 41 -12.57 4.99 -40.48
C ILE A 41 -12.86 3.50 -40.68
N THR A 42 -14.12 3.13 -40.91
CA THR A 42 -14.52 1.73 -41.06
C THR A 42 -13.83 1.06 -42.25
N ILE A 43 -13.74 1.75 -43.38
CA ILE A 43 -13.06 1.27 -44.59
C ILE A 43 -11.56 1.12 -44.34
N PHE A 44 -10.94 2.11 -43.70
CA PHE A 44 -9.53 2.05 -43.31
C PHE A 44 -9.25 0.84 -42.40
N PHE A 45 -10.13 0.55 -41.44
CA PHE A 45 -9.99 -0.61 -40.55
C PHE A 45 -10.28 -1.96 -41.20
N ARG A 46 -11.04 -2.01 -42.31
CA ARG A 46 -11.22 -3.26 -43.08
C ARG A 46 -9.91 -3.85 -43.59
N ARG A 47 -8.89 -3.01 -43.86
CA ARG A 47 -7.56 -3.47 -44.28
C ARG A 47 -6.80 -4.25 -43.21
N PHE A 48 -7.24 -4.16 -41.95
CA PHE A 48 -6.67 -4.84 -40.80
C PHE A 48 -7.49 -6.05 -40.35
N ARG A 49 -8.48 -6.51 -41.14
CA ARG A 49 -9.19 -7.76 -40.84
C ARG A 49 -8.25 -8.95 -40.97
N VAL A 50 -7.82 -9.47 -39.84
CA VAL A 50 -7.03 -10.69 -39.74
C VAL A 50 -7.99 -11.88 -39.66
N TYR A 51 -7.65 -12.99 -40.32
CA TYR A 51 -8.46 -14.21 -40.35
C TYR A 51 -7.72 -15.37 -39.66
N GLY A 52 -8.48 -16.38 -39.21
CA GLY A 52 -7.94 -17.59 -38.59
C GLY A 52 -7.27 -17.33 -37.23
N VAL A 53 -6.20 -18.07 -36.91
CA VAL A 53 -5.50 -18.02 -35.61
C VAL A 53 -4.98 -16.62 -35.27
N LYS A 54 -4.54 -15.85 -36.28
CA LYS A 54 -4.06 -14.48 -36.07
C LYS A 54 -5.16 -13.54 -35.58
N ARG A 55 -6.43 -13.80 -35.93
CA ARG A 55 -7.58 -13.06 -35.40
C ARG A 55 -7.75 -13.30 -33.91
N ALA A 56 -7.71 -14.56 -33.48
CA ALA A 56 -7.84 -14.93 -32.07
C ALA A 56 -6.75 -14.27 -31.20
N VAL A 57 -5.51 -14.23 -31.70
CA VAL A 57 -4.40 -13.53 -31.02
C VAL A 57 -4.69 -12.04 -30.91
N VAL A 58 -5.07 -11.37 -32.00
CA VAL A 58 -5.36 -9.93 -32.00
C VAL A 58 -6.56 -9.59 -31.12
N GLU A 59 -7.63 -10.40 -31.13
CA GLU A 59 -8.79 -10.23 -30.25
C GLU A 59 -8.39 -10.39 -28.79
N LEU A 60 -7.61 -11.41 -28.42
CA LEU A 60 -7.10 -11.60 -27.06
C LEU A 60 -6.26 -10.40 -26.59
N PHE A 61 -5.35 -9.89 -27.42
CA PHE A 61 -4.55 -8.72 -27.08
C PHE A 61 -5.40 -7.45 -26.97
N SER A 62 -6.38 -7.26 -27.87
CA SER A 62 -7.27 -6.11 -27.87
C SER A 62 -8.19 -6.10 -26.63
N GLU A 63 -8.77 -7.25 -26.29
CA GLU A 63 -9.58 -7.41 -25.08
C GLU A 63 -8.71 -7.24 -23.83
N GLY A 64 -7.52 -7.85 -23.81
CA GLY A 64 -6.55 -7.68 -22.72
C GLY A 64 -6.14 -6.22 -22.53
N ALA A 65 -5.90 -5.48 -23.61
CA ALA A 65 -5.59 -4.05 -23.55
C ALA A 65 -6.79 -3.23 -23.05
N THR A 66 -8.00 -3.56 -23.49
CA THR A 66 -9.23 -2.87 -23.06
C THR A 66 -9.50 -3.11 -21.57
N LEU A 67 -9.44 -4.36 -21.11
CA LEU A 67 -9.57 -4.73 -19.70
C LEU A 67 -8.44 -4.14 -18.87
N GLY A 68 -7.21 -4.10 -19.40
CA GLY A 68 -6.07 -3.46 -18.76
C GLY A 68 -6.27 -1.96 -18.59
N ALA A 69 -6.81 -1.27 -19.60
CA ALA A 69 -7.12 0.17 -19.53
C ALA A 69 -8.23 0.45 -18.52
N ILE A 70 -9.34 -0.31 -18.56
CA ILE A 70 -10.43 -0.20 -17.58
C ILE A 70 -9.89 -0.47 -16.17
N GLY A 71 -9.11 -1.55 -16.01
CA GLY A 71 -8.45 -1.89 -14.77
C GLY A 71 -7.57 -0.75 -14.27
N SER A 72 -6.78 -0.13 -15.15
CA SER A 72 -5.91 1.00 -14.81
C SER A 72 -6.71 2.24 -14.36
N VAL A 73 -7.84 2.54 -15.01
CA VAL A 73 -8.71 3.65 -14.60
C VAL A 73 -9.34 3.38 -13.23
N VAL A 74 -9.86 2.16 -13.00
CA VAL A 74 -10.41 1.75 -11.70
C VAL A 74 -9.32 1.80 -10.63
N MET A 75 -8.13 1.32 -10.95
CA MET A 75 -6.95 1.34 -10.10
C MET A 75 -6.55 2.77 -9.72
N LEU A 76 -6.50 3.70 -10.69
CA LEU A 76 -6.27 5.12 -10.43
C LEU A 76 -7.37 5.74 -9.57
N ALA A 77 -8.64 5.43 -9.86
CA ALA A 77 -9.77 5.94 -9.09
C ALA A 77 -9.71 5.47 -7.62
N LEU A 78 -9.35 4.20 -7.39
CA LEU A 78 -9.16 3.64 -6.05
C LEU A 78 -7.88 4.15 -5.35
N ALA A 79 -6.89 4.61 -6.13
CA ALA A 79 -5.66 5.19 -5.61
C ALA A 79 -5.81 6.68 -5.25
N MET A 80 -6.80 7.42 -5.78
CA MET A 80 -7.02 8.84 -5.43
C MET A 80 -7.09 9.09 -3.93
N PRO A 81 -7.87 8.33 -3.13
CA PRO A 81 -7.88 8.50 -1.67
C PRO A 81 -6.52 8.24 -1.04
N ALA A 82 -5.73 7.30 -1.56
CA ALA A 82 -4.39 7.03 -1.06
C ALA A 82 -3.44 8.24 -1.27
N PHE A 83 -3.60 8.99 -2.37
CA PHE A 83 -2.83 10.22 -2.58
C PHE A 83 -3.20 11.34 -1.59
N GLU A 84 -4.48 11.43 -1.20
CA GLU A 84 -4.92 12.37 -0.15
C GLU A 84 -4.27 12.03 1.21
N GLU A 85 -4.19 10.75 1.58
CA GLU A 85 -3.53 10.31 2.82
C GLU A 85 -2.03 10.68 2.86
N THR A 86 -1.37 10.77 1.69
CA THR A 86 0.04 11.15 1.59
C THR A 86 0.29 12.66 1.59
N ALA A 87 -0.77 13.49 1.54
CA ALA A 87 -0.64 14.94 1.42
C ALA A 87 -0.24 15.63 2.75
N GLY A 88 -0.48 14.98 3.90
CA GLY A 88 -0.05 15.45 5.21
C GLY A 88 1.42 15.18 5.51
N ASP A 89 1.96 15.76 6.59
CA ASP A 89 3.29 15.42 7.09
C ASP A 89 3.27 14.09 7.85
N TRP A 90 3.12 12.99 7.11
CA TRP A 90 3.15 11.64 7.67
C TRP A 90 4.53 11.26 8.24
N ARG A 91 5.57 12.07 8.01
CA ARG A 91 6.91 11.89 8.61
C ARG A 91 7.00 12.51 9.99
N ALA A 92 6.24 13.57 10.28
CA ALA A 92 6.06 14.05 11.65
C ALA A 92 5.30 13.01 12.48
N GLN A 93 5.72 12.85 13.74
CA GLN A 93 5.03 12.02 14.73
C GLN A 93 4.32 12.97 15.69
N ASP A 94 3.00 13.12 15.53
CA ASP A 94 2.17 14.01 16.35
C ASP A 94 1.59 13.32 17.60
N ASP A 95 2.32 12.35 18.14
CA ASP A 95 1.87 11.51 19.25
C ASP A 95 2.43 12.03 20.59
N TYR A 96 1.53 12.42 21.50
CA TYR A 96 1.89 13.02 22.79
C TYR A 96 1.83 11.99 23.93
N ALA A 97 2.81 12.08 24.83
CA ALA A 97 2.81 11.35 26.10
C ALA A 97 2.75 12.31 27.29
N VAL A 98 1.98 11.95 28.31
CA VAL A 98 1.87 12.69 29.57
C VAL A 98 2.74 11.97 30.60
N THR A 99 3.84 12.60 31.01
CA THR A 99 4.70 12.10 32.09
C THR A 99 4.25 12.68 33.43
N PHE A 100 3.98 11.82 34.41
CA PHE A 100 3.63 12.18 35.77
C PHE A 100 4.89 12.23 36.62
N LEU A 101 5.16 13.39 37.22
CA LEU A 101 6.30 13.59 38.12
C LEU A 101 5.82 13.67 39.58
N ASP A 102 6.65 13.21 40.51
CA ASP A 102 6.46 13.42 41.94
C ASP A 102 6.75 14.89 42.32
N ARG A 103 6.51 15.22 43.60
CA ARG A 103 6.77 16.57 44.13
C ARG A 103 8.25 16.99 44.08
N TYR A 104 9.16 16.06 43.82
CA TYR A 104 10.61 16.27 43.72
C TYR A 104 11.10 16.28 42.27
N GLY A 105 10.22 16.06 41.28
CA GLY A 105 10.56 16.01 39.86
C GLY A 105 10.97 14.62 39.35
N ASN A 106 10.84 13.56 40.14
CA ASN A 106 11.10 12.19 39.69
C ASN A 106 9.90 11.63 38.94
N GLU A 107 10.13 10.89 37.86
CA GLU A 107 9.05 10.24 37.10
C GLU A 107 8.38 9.13 37.92
N ILE A 108 7.06 9.23 38.11
CA ILE A 108 6.22 8.19 38.74
C ILE A 108 5.58 7.29 37.69
N GLY A 109 5.39 7.79 36.48
CA GLY A 109 4.88 7.01 35.36
C GLY A 109 4.47 7.87 34.18
N GLN A 110 4.08 7.23 33.09
CA GLN A 110 3.71 7.89 31.84
C GLN A 110 2.36 7.35 31.34
N ARG A 111 1.52 8.22 30.78
CA ARG A 111 0.29 7.84 30.08
C ARG A 111 0.30 8.41 28.68
N GLY A 112 0.11 7.55 27.70
CA GLY A 112 0.23 7.87 26.29
C GLY A 112 1.15 6.86 25.62
N ILE A 113 1.72 7.25 24.49
CA ILE A 113 2.61 6.41 23.70
C ILE A 113 3.99 6.38 24.37
N ILE A 114 4.48 5.19 24.71
CA ILE A 114 5.85 5.02 25.20
C ILE A 114 6.75 4.88 23.97
N GLN A 115 7.59 5.87 23.76
CA GLN A 115 8.56 5.91 22.67
C GLN A 115 9.94 6.28 23.24
N ARG A 116 10.99 5.75 22.61
CA ARG A 116 12.39 6.06 22.90
C ARG A 116 13.05 6.58 21.63
N ASP A 117 14.22 7.20 21.78
CA ASP A 117 15.00 7.63 20.64
C ASP A 117 15.23 6.46 19.67
N SER A 118 15.00 6.75 18.39
CA SER A 118 15.23 5.81 17.32
C SER A 118 16.72 5.47 17.25
N VAL A 119 17.02 4.18 17.15
CA VAL A 119 18.37 3.71 16.83
C VAL A 119 18.42 3.47 15.33
N PRO A 120 19.40 4.06 14.62
CA PRO A 120 19.59 3.81 13.19
C PRO A 120 19.68 2.31 12.89
N VAL A 121 19.02 1.85 11.82
CA VAL A 121 18.99 0.43 11.44
C VAL A 121 20.38 -0.18 11.31
N ASP A 122 21.37 0.57 10.83
CA ASP A 122 22.76 0.14 10.70
C ASP A 122 23.51 -0.01 12.03
N GLU A 123 23.00 0.59 13.10
CA GLU A 123 23.52 0.43 14.47
C GLU A 123 22.79 -0.66 15.28
N LEU A 124 21.72 -1.25 14.72
CA LEU A 124 21.01 -2.34 15.37
C LEU A 124 21.80 -3.65 15.27
N PRO A 125 21.72 -4.52 16.29
CA PRO A 125 22.33 -5.84 16.20
C PRO A 125 21.71 -6.63 15.05
N ASP A 126 22.56 -7.28 14.27
CA ASP A 126 22.17 -8.04 13.07
C ASP A 126 21.11 -9.12 13.37
N HIS A 127 21.17 -9.76 14.54
CA HIS A 127 20.16 -10.75 14.95
C HIS A 127 18.79 -10.13 15.23
N VAL A 128 18.69 -8.86 15.62
CA VAL A 128 17.40 -8.16 15.79
C VAL A 128 16.74 -7.97 14.44
N ILE A 129 17.50 -7.42 13.47
CA ILE A 129 17.00 -7.20 12.10
C ILE A 129 16.59 -8.54 11.48
N LYS A 130 17.47 -9.54 11.54
CA LYS A 130 17.20 -10.87 11.00
C LYS A 130 16.00 -11.55 11.65
N ALA A 131 15.76 -11.35 12.94
CA ALA A 131 14.60 -11.95 13.63
C ALA A 131 13.28 -11.39 13.08
N VAL A 132 13.23 -10.07 12.87
CA VAL A 132 12.08 -9.39 12.25
C VAL A 132 11.91 -9.85 10.81
N LEU A 133 12.96 -9.77 9.99
CA LEU A 133 12.90 -10.17 8.58
C LEU A 133 12.51 -11.64 8.40
N ALA A 134 13.07 -12.55 9.21
CA ALA A 134 12.79 -13.98 9.11
C ALA A 134 11.30 -14.31 9.26
N THR A 135 10.61 -13.51 10.08
CA THR A 135 9.23 -13.76 10.50
C THR A 135 8.22 -12.95 9.70
N GLU A 136 8.52 -11.67 9.46
CA GLU A 136 7.59 -10.75 8.81
C GLU A 136 7.77 -10.73 7.29
N ASP A 137 9.02 -10.72 6.80
CA ASP A 137 9.30 -10.58 5.37
C ASP A 137 10.75 -11.00 4.99
N ARG A 138 10.94 -12.30 4.73
CA ARG A 138 12.27 -12.90 4.51
C ARG A 138 13.02 -12.32 3.31
N ARG A 139 12.28 -11.77 2.35
CA ARG A 139 12.78 -11.27 1.07
C ARG A 139 12.59 -9.77 0.95
N PHE A 140 12.50 -9.08 2.08
CA PHE A 140 12.23 -7.64 2.15
C PHE A 140 13.09 -6.82 1.18
N PHE A 141 14.38 -7.14 1.05
CA PHE A 141 15.30 -6.42 0.16
C PHE A 141 15.21 -6.83 -1.32
N ASP A 142 14.52 -7.92 -1.66
CA ASP A 142 14.45 -8.46 -3.03
C ASP A 142 13.20 -8.03 -3.81
N HIS A 143 12.17 -7.53 -3.12
CA HIS A 143 10.89 -7.15 -3.73
C HIS A 143 10.64 -5.65 -3.62
N PHE A 144 9.59 -5.15 -4.27
CA PHE A 144 9.23 -3.74 -4.28
C PHE A 144 7.77 -3.57 -3.89
N GLY A 145 7.51 -3.37 -2.59
CA GLY A 145 6.17 -3.22 -2.02
C GLY A 145 5.42 -4.55 -1.87
N ILE A 146 5.39 -5.39 -2.90
CA ILE A 146 4.66 -6.67 -2.92
C ILE A 146 5.58 -7.82 -3.29
N ASP A 147 5.64 -8.85 -2.45
CA ASP A 147 6.33 -10.11 -2.76
C ASP A 147 5.36 -11.11 -3.41
N PHE A 148 5.29 -11.11 -4.73
CA PHE A 148 4.44 -12.06 -5.47
C PHE A 148 4.83 -13.53 -5.26
N LEU A 149 6.13 -13.79 -5.13
CA LEU A 149 6.66 -15.13 -4.90
C LEU A 149 6.38 -15.58 -3.46
N GLY A 150 6.57 -14.69 -2.49
CA GLY A 150 6.17 -14.90 -1.09
C GLY A 150 4.67 -15.13 -0.92
N LEU A 151 3.85 -14.35 -1.62
CA LEU A 151 2.39 -14.52 -1.65
C LEU A 151 2.00 -15.87 -2.24
N ALA A 152 2.56 -16.26 -3.39
CA ALA A 152 2.29 -17.56 -4.01
C ALA A 152 2.67 -18.74 -3.10
N ARG A 153 3.84 -18.64 -2.43
CA ARG A 153 4.29 -19.61 -1.43
C ARG A 153 3.32 -19.69 -0.25
N ALA A 154 2.94 -18.55 0.33
CA ALA A 154 2.01 -18.50 1.46
C ALA A 154 0.64 -19.09 1.10
N LEU A 155 0.12 -18.80 -0.10
CA LEU A 155 -1.12 -19.41 -0.59
C LEU A 155 -0.99 -20.93 -0.71
N THR A 156 0.11 -21.43 -1.27
CA THR A 156 0.33 -22.87 -1.43
C THR A 156 0.40 -23.58 -0.07
N GLU A 157 1.11 -23.00 0.90
CA GLU A 157 1.21 -23.56 2.25
C GLU A 157 -0.13 -23.50 3.00
N ASN A 158 -0.90 -22.41 2.87
CA ASN A 158 -2.22 -22.30 3.49
C ASN A 158 -3.23 -23.31 2.91
N VAL A 159 -3.16 -23.58 1.61
CA VAL A 159 -3.99 -24.62 0.96
C VAL A 159 -3.61 -26.00 1.48
N ARG A 160 -2.31 -26.32 1.57
CA ARG A 160 -1.83 -27.60 2.12
C ARG A 160 -2.23 -27.80 3.58
N ALA A 161 -2.16 -26.74 4.38
CA ALA A 161 -2.51 -26.76 5.79
C ALA A 161 -4.02 -26.66 6.07
N ASN A 162 -4.85 -26.48 5.03
CA ASN A 162 -6.28 -26.20 5.12
C ASN A 162 -6.63 -25.10 6.15
N SER A 163 -5.72 -24.13 6.33
CA SER A 163 -5.80 -23.06 7.32
C SER A 163 -4.78 -21.95 7.00
N VAL A 164 -4.99 -20.74 7.54
CA VAL A 164 -4.03 -19.63 7.36
C VAL A 164 -2.87 -19.81 8.35
N VAL A 165 -1.79 -20.43 7.87
CA VAL A 165 -0.56 -20.66 8.63
C VAL A 165 0.49 -19.60 8.35
N GLN A 166 0.53 -19.07 7.13
CA GLN A 166 1.49 -18.05 6.70
C GLN A 166 0.78 -16.79 6.18
N GLY A 167 1.24 -15.62 6.64
CA GLY A 167 0.82 -14.34 6.09
C GLY A 167 1.49 -14.07 4.74
N GLY A 168 0.75 -13.45 3.81
CA GLY A 168 1.25 -13.06 2.49
C GLY A 168 1.51 -11.57 2.32
N SER A 169 1.51 -10.78 3.41
CA SER A 169 1.75 -9.33 3.33
C SER A 169 3.20 -8.99 3.64
N THR A 170 3.76 -8.02 2.93
CA THR A 170 5.15 -7.55 3.11
C THR A 170 5.27 -6.57 4.28
N LEU A 171 6.49 -6.30 4.73
CA LEU A 171 6.76 -5.26 5.72
C LEU A 171 6.28 -3.88 5.25
N THR A 172 6.52 -3.53 3.99
CA THR A 172 6.08 -2.27 3.39
C THR A 172 4.56 -2.14 3.38
N GLN A 173 3.83 -3.22 3.07
CA GLN A 173 2.38 -3.25 3.15
C GLN A 173 1.88 -3.06 4.58
N GLN A 174 2.53 -3.71 5.55
CA GLN A 174 2.19 -3.53 6.96
C GLN A 174 2.46 -2.09 7.43
N LEU A 175 3.57 -1.49 7.00
CA LEU A 175 3.88 -0.09 7.28
C LEU A 175 2.82 0.84 6.67
N ALA A 176 2.49 0.66 5.39
CA ALA A 176 1.44 1.45 4.72
C ALA A 176 0.11 1.39 5.46
N LYS A 177 -0.29 0.18 5.89
CA LYS A 177 -1.51 -0.02 6.69
C LYS A 177 -1.45 0.76 8.00
N ASN A 178 -0.32 0.70 8.71
CA ASN A 178 -0.18 1.34 10.02
C ASN A 178 -0.11 2.87 9.94
N LEU A 179 0.47 3.41 8.86
CA LEU A 179 0.63 4.86 8.69
C LEU A 179 -0.61 5.57 8.18
N PHE A 180 -1.34 4.95 7.25
CA PHE A 180 -2.33 5.67 6.44
C PHE A 180 -3.75 5.10 6.53
N LEU A 181 -3.94 3.88 7.04
CA LEU A 181 -5.21 3.17 6.90
C LEU A 181 -5.82 2.79 8.24
N SER A 182 -7.15 2.75 8.28
CA SER A 182 -7.90 2.22 9.41
C SER A 182 -7.78 0.69 9.50
N ASN A 183 -8.12 0.14 10.67
CA ASN A 183 -8.08 -1.31 10.94
C ASN A 183 -9.24 -2.11 10.31
N GLU A 184 -10.00 -1.52 9.39
CA GLU A 184 -11.11 -2.18 8.69
C GLU A 184 -10.63 -3.42 7.91
N ARG A 185 -11.52 -4.35 7.56
CA ARG A 185 -11.15 -5.57 6.82
C ARG A 185 -11.93 -5.67 5.51
N THR A 186 -11.66 -4.75 4.59
CA THR A 186 -12.29 -4.68 3.26
C THR A 186 -11.29 -4.93 2.13
N LEU A 187 -11.78 -5.37 0.97
CA LEU A 187 -10.97 -5.53 -0.24
C LEU A 187 -10.44 -4.18 -0.73
N GLU A 188 -11.27 -3.13 -0.67
CA GLU A 188 -10.88 -1.76 -1.01
C GLU A 188 -9.67 -1.29 -0.19
N ARG A 189 -9.70 -1.47 1.14
CA ARG A 189 -8.56 -1.14 1.99
C ARG A 189 -7.31 -1.92 1.58
N LYS A 190 -7.42 -3.20 1.24
CA LYS A 190 -6.28 -4.01 0.81
C LYS A 190 -5.70 -3.54 -0.53
N ILE A 191 -6.54 -3.05 -1.44
CA ILE A 191 -6.09 -2.41 -2.68
C ILE A 191 -5.34 -1.10 -2.37
N LYS A 192 -5.88 -0.24 -1.50
CA LYS A 192 -5.21 0.99 -1.04
C LYS A 192 -3.85 0.68 -0.39
N GLU A 193 -3.78 -0.34 0.46
CA GLU A 193 -2.55 -0.81 1.10
C GLU A 193 -1.49 -1.22 0.07
N ALA A 194 -1.88 -1.94 -0.98
CA ALA A 194 -0.97 -2.31 -2.06
C ALA A 194 -0.41 -1.07 -2.79
N PHE A 195 -1.24 -0.10 -3.13
CA PHE A 195 -0.79 1.15 -3.75
C PHE A 195 0.15 1.95 -2.87
N LEU A 196 -0.23 2.16 -1.60
CA LEU A 196 0.58 2.91 -0.64
C LEU A 196 1.92 2.21 -0.38
N SER A 197 1.96 0.87 -0.41
CA SER A 197 3.23 0.14 -0.28
C SER A 197 4.17 0.42 -1.46
N ILE A 198 3.66 0.43 -2.69
CA ILE A 198 4.46 0.77 -3.89
C ILE A 198 4.88 2.24 -3.82
N TRP A 199 3.98 3.13 -3.40
CA TRP A 199 4.29 4.55 -3.25
C TRP A 199 5.40 4.77 -2.21
N LEU A 200 5.36 4.10 -1.05
CA LEU A 200 6.43 4.18 -0.06
C LEU A 200 7.77 3.75 -0.64
N GLU A 201 7.81 2.67 -1.42
CA GLU A 201 9.04 2.15 -2.03
C GLU A 201 9.59 3.05 -3.15
N MET A 202 8.74 3.88 -3.76
CA MET A 202 9.19 4.91 -4.71
C MET A 202 9.78 6.14 -4.01
N ASN A 203 9.42 6.39 -2.76
CA ASN A 203 9.75 7.62 -2.04
C ASN A 203 10.76 7.41 -0.89
N LEU A 204 11.01 6.17 -0.50
CA LEU A 204 11.91 5.77 0.57
C LEU A 204 12.79 4.60 0.13
N SER A 205 14.02 4.59 0.62
CA SER A 205 14.89 3.42 0.54
C SER A 205 14.40 2.28 1.43
N LYS A 206 14.85 1.05 1.14
CA LYS A 206 14.56 -0.13 1.98
C LYS A 206 14.98 0.07 3.44
N THR A 207 16.12 0.71 3.68
CA THR A 207 16.61 0.99 5.03
C THR A 207 15.68 1.96 5.76
N GLU A 208 15.19 3.01 5.09
CA GLU A 208 14.22 3.95 5.69
C GLU A 208 12.88 3.28 5.97
N ILE A 209 12.37 2.44 5.06
CA ILE A 209 11.13 1.68 5.28
C ILE A 209 11.26 0.78 6.51
N LEU A 210 12.39 0.06 6.61
CA LEU A 210 12.66 -0.77 7.77
C LEU A 210 12.76 0.07 9.04
N GLN A 211 13.44 1.22 9.00
CA GLN A 211 13.53 2.16 10.13
C GLN A 211 12.13 2.59 10.60
N TYR A 212 11.31 3.13 9.71
CA TYR A 212 9.95 3.56 10.05
C TYR A 212 9.10 2.41 10.60
N TYR A 213 9.24 1.21 10.03
CA TYR A 213 8.54 0.04 10.54
C TYR A 213 8.97 -0.32 11.97
N LEU A 214 10.27 -0.35 12.24
CA LEU A 214 10.82 -0.69 13.54
C LEU A 214 10.54 0.37 14.60
N ASP A 215 10.43 1.64 14.22
CA ASP A 215 10.22 2.75 15.15
C ASP A 215 8.75 3.01 15.48
N ARG A 216 7.84 2.67 14.55
CA ARG A 216 6.42 3.04 14.67
C ARG A 216 5.49 1.87 14.94
N SER A 217 5.97 0.64 14.84
CA SER A 217 5.12 -0.51 15.12
C SER A 217 4.74 -0.56 16.59
N TYR A 218 3.45 -0.76 16.86
CA TYR A 218 2.97 -1.04 18.21
C TYR A 218 3.43 -2.42 18.66
N LEU A 219 4.11 -2.52 19.79
CA LEU A 219 4.69 -3.75 20.32
C LEU A 219 4.11 -4.13 21.69
N GLY A 220 2.94 -3.60 22.04
CA GLY A 220 2.22 -3.95 23.27
C GLY A 220 2.69 -3.14 24.47
N GLY A 221 1.93 -3.20 25.58
CA GLY A 221 2.29 -2.47 26.81
C GLY A 221 2.35 -0.95 26.65
N GLY A 222 1.71 -0.38 25.62
CA GLY A 222 1.82 1.04 25.28
C GLY A 222 3.09 1.43 24.51
N THR A 223 3.95 0.46 24.17
CA THR A 223 5.22 0.72 23.47
C THR A 223 5.04 0.82 21.96
N PHE A 224 5.63 1.86 21.39
CA PHE A 224 5.76 2.05 19.95
C PHE A 224 7.25 2.08 19.61
N GLY A 225 7.63 1.15 18.76
CA GLY A 225 9.00 0.97 18.32
C GLY A 225 9.82 0.00 19.15
N ILE A 226 10.80 -0.63 18.50
CA ILE A 226 11.63 -1.68 19.11
C ILE A 226 12.48 -1.18 20.28
N SER A 227 12.94 0.07 20.25
CA SER A 227 13.71 0.67 21.34
C SER A 227 12.88 0.79 22.61
N ALA A 228 11.64 1.24 22.49
CA ALA A 228 10.71 1.32 23.61
C ALA A 228 10.32 -0.07 24.13
N ALA A 229 10.14 -1.05 23.23
CA ALA A 229 9.84 -2.42 23.63
C ALA A 229 11.02 -3.09 24.37
N ALA A 230 12.26 -2.86 23.92
CA ALA A 230 13.47 -3.39 24.55
C ALA A 230 13.60 -2.92 26.00
N ASP A 231 13.44 -1.61 26.20
CA ASP A 231 13.45 -0.95 27.50
C ASP A 231 12.31 -1.48 28.39
N PHE A 232 11.08 -1.48 27.87
CA PHE A 232 9.91 -1.89 28.65
C PHE A 232 9.91 -3.37 29.07
N TYR A 233 10.34 -4.28 28.19
CA TYR A 233 10.28 -5.72 28.46
C TYR A 233 11.53 -6.29 29.13
N PHE A 234 12.69 -5.68 28.89
CA PHE A 234 13.97 -6.24 29.31
C PHE A 234 14.86 -5.27 30.09
N ASP A 235 14.45 -4.01 30.25
CA ASP A 235 15.24 -2.95 30.90
C ASP A 235 16.63 -2.82 30.25
N LYS A 236 16.65 -2.85 28.91
CA LYS A 236 17.88 -2.84 28.10
C LYS A 236 17.76 -1.92 26.90
N PRO A 237 18.88 -1.28 26.49
CA PRO A 237 18.93 -0.67 25.18
C PRO A 237 18.81 -1.75 24.10
N VAL A 238 18.16 -1.43 22.99
CA VAL A 238 17.92 -2.38 21.88
C VAL A 238 19.21 -3.01 21.31
N LYS A 239 20.33 -2.28 21.44
CA LYS A 239 21.67 -2.71 21.04
C LYS A 239 22.22 -3.88 21.87
N ASP A 240 21.72 -4.05 23.09
CA ASP A 240 22.21 -5.05 24.05
C ASP A 240 21.26 -6.26 24.17
N LEU A 241 20.23 -6.33 23.31
CA LEU A 241 19.34 -7.48 23.27
C LEU A 241 20.11 -8.71 22.84
N ASN A 242 19.92 -9.82 23.56
CA ASN A 242 20.39 -11.12 23.08
C ASN A 242 19.43 -11.70 22.03
N LEU A 243 19.80 -12.84 21.45
CA LEU A 243 19.02 -13.50 20.41
C LEU A 243 17.60 -13.90 20.87
N ALA A 244 17.45 -14.42 22.08
CA ALA A 244 16.15 -14.86 22.60
C ALA A 244 15.21 -13.66 22.85
N GLU A 245 15.76 -12.56 23.35
CA GLU A 245 15.03 -11.30 23.57
C GLU A 245 14.62 -10.68 22.23
N ALA A 246 15.53 -10.65 21.25
CA ALA A 246 15.23 -10.21 19.89
C ALA A 246 14.13 -11.05 19.23
N ALA A 247 14.19 -12.38 19.37
CA ALA A 247 13.15 -13.28 18.88
C ALA A 247 11.80 -13.05 19.56
N MET A 248 11.81 -12.72 20.87
CA MET A 248 10.60 -12.38 21.61
C MET A 248 9.99 -11.07 21.12
N ILE A 249 10.79 -10.01 20.90
CA ILE A 249 10.31 -8.74 20.32
C ILE A 249 9.78 -8.95 18.90
N ALA A 250 10.52 -9.65 18.05
CA ALA A 250 10.08 -9.97 16.69
C ALA A 250 8.77 -10.77 16.67
N GLY A 251 8.52 -11.58 17.71
CA GLY A 251 7.26 -12.30 17.88
C GLY A 251 6.03 -11.40 18.09
N LEU A 252 6.24 -10.18 18.60
CA LEU A 252 5.17 -9.25 18.96
C LEU A 252 4.47 -8.66 17.73
N PHE A 253 5.17 -8.43 16.62
CA PHE A 253 4.61 -7.80 15.41
C PHE A 253 3.33 -8.51 14.91
N LYS A 254 3.24 -9.83 15.03
CA LYS A 254 2.05 -10.61 14.64
C LYS A 254 0.81 -10.28 15.46
N ALA A 255 0.95 -10.17 16.78
CA ALA A 255 -0.17 -9.91 17.69
C ALA A 255 0.34 -9.41 19.05
N PRO A 256 0.64 -8.10 19.19
CA PRO A 256 1.31 -7.57 20.38
C PRO A 256 0.55 -7.85 21.67
N ALA A 257 -0.78 -7.68 21.65
CA ALA A 257 -1.63 -7.93 22.82
C ALA A 257 -1.67 -9.41 23.26
N ARG A 258 -1.42 -10.36 22.34
CA ARG A 258 -1.46 -11.80 22.64
C ARG A 258 -0.12 -12.34 23.10
N TYR A 259 0.97 -11.82 22.53
CA TYR A 259 2.32 -12.33 22.73
C TYR A 259 3.17 -11.45 23.66
N ALA A 260 2.60 -10.41 24.26
CA ALA A 260 3.30 -9.58 25.23
C ALA A 260 3.75 -10.41 26.46
N PRO A 261 5.04 -10.40 26.84
CA PRO A 261 5.59 -11.25 27.91
C PRO A 261 4.97 -11.02 29.28
N HIS A 262 4.63 -9.76 29.61
CA HIS A 262 3.95 -9.39 30.87
C HIS A 262 2.49 -9.86 30.94
N VAL A 263 1.87 -10.20 29.81
CA VAL A 263 0.50 -10.70 29.73
C VAL A 263 0.48 -12.23 29.72
N ASN A 264 1.28 -12.86 28.86
CA ASN A 264 1.33 -14.30 28.70
C ASN A 264 2.73 -14.79 28.28
N LEU A 265 3.61 -14.96 29.27
CA LEU A 265 4.99 -15.42 29.05
C LEU A 265 5.09 -16.78 28.33
N PRO A 266 4.28 -17.81 28.65
CA PRO A 266 4.31 -19.06 27.88
C PRO A 266 4.00 -18.87 26.39
N ALA A 267 2.99 -18.06 26.05
CA ALA A 267 2.65 -17.77 24.65
C ALA A 267 3.76 -16.95 23.97
N ALA A 268 4.35 -15.98 24.67
CA ALA A 268 5.47 -15.19 24.18
C ALA A 268 6.69 -16.07 23.84
N ARG A 269 7.05 -17.01 24.74
CA ARG A 269 8.15 -17.96 24.53
C ARG A 269 7.88 -18.91 23.36
N ALA A 270 6.67 -19.46 23.28
CA ALA A 270 6.29 -20.31 22.16
C ALA A 270 6.42 -19.56 20.82
N ARG A 271 5.97 -18.30 20.78
CA ARG A 271 6.10 -17.46 19.58
C ARG A 271 7.56 -17.10 19.28
N ALA A 272 8.38 -16.82 20.28
CA ALA A 272 9.81 -16.57 20.09
C ALA A 272 10.52 -17.81 19.49
N ASN A 273 10.16 -19.02 19.92
CA ASN A 273 10.69 -20.26 19.32
C ASN A 273 10.29 -20.43 17.84
N GLU A 274 9.08 -20.01 17.46
CA GLU A 274 8.68 -19.96 16.04
C GLU A 274 9.55 -18.95 15.26
N VAL A 275 9.88 -17.80 15.85
CA VAL A 275 10.78 -16.81 15.23
C VAL A 275 12.17 -17.39 15.02
N LEU A 276 12.74 -18.04 16.04
CA LEU A 276 14.03 -18.73 15.94
C LEU A 276 14.03 -19.79 14.84
N THR A 277 12.96 -20.60 14.77
CA THR A 277 12.76 -21.56 13.68
C THR A 277 12.72 -20.88 12.31
N ASN A 278 12.03 -19.75 12.19
CA ASN A 278 11.99 -18.97 10.96
C ASN A 278 13.37 -18.46 10.55
N MET A 279 14.23 -18.05 11.50
CA MET A 279 15.58 -17.57 11.22
C MET A 279 16.47 -18.66 10.62
N VAL A 280 16.37 -19.91 11.11
CA VAL A 280 17.04 -21.07 10.50
C VAL A 280 16.49 -21.36 9.12
N GLN A 281 15.17 -21.40 8.96
CA GLN A 281 14.54 -21.67 7.65
C GLN A 281 14.84 -20.57 6.61
N ALA A 282 15.09 -19.34 7.05
CA ALA A 282 15.52 -18.24 6.19
C ALA A 282 17.01 -18.29 5.83
N GLY A 283 17.78 -19.20 6.44
CA GLY A 283 19.23 -19.27 6.28
C GLY A 283 19.99 -18.14 6.98
N PHE A 284 19.34 -17.41 7.87
CA PHE A 284 19.96 -16.29 8.60
C PHE A 284 20.84 -16.77 9.77
N MET A 285 20.59 -17.98 10.26
CA MET A 285 21.38 -18.69 11.27
C MET A 285 21.35 -20.20 11.07
N SER A 286 22.31 -20.90 11.66
CA SER A 286 22.33 -22.36 11.77
C SER A 286 21.63 -22.84 13.05
N GLU A 287 21.19 -24.10 13.09
CA GLU A 287 20.58 -24.69 14.29
C GLU A 287 21.52 -24.64 15.50
N GLY A 288 22.83 -24.81 15.27
CA GLY A 288 23.85 -24.73 16.33
C GLY A 288 23.95 -23.36 16.98
N GLN A 289 23.69 -22.28 16.25
CA GLN A 289 23.71 -20.90 16.78
C GLN A 289 22.47 -20.56 17.62
N ILE A 290 21.38 -21.33 17.50
CA ILE A 290 20.16 -21.11 18.29
C ILE A 290 20.24 -21.81 19.65
N LEU A 291 21.00 -22.90 19.73
CA LEU A 291 21.10 -23.74 20.93
C LEU A 291 22.22 -23.30 21.89
N SER A 292 23.07 -22.36 21.47
CA SER A 292 24.19 -21.79 22.23
C SER A 292 23.77 -20.54 23.01
#